data_AF-A0A563VZJ1-F1
#
_entry.id   AF-A0A563VZJ1-F1
#
_cell.length_a   1.000
_cell.length_b   1.000
_cell.length_c   1.000
_cell.angle_alpha   90.00
_cell.angle_beta   90.00
_cell.angle_gamma   90.00
#
_symmetry.space_group_name_H-M   'P 1'
#
loop_
_entity.id
_entity.type
_entity.pdbx_description
1 polymer ?
#
loop_
_entity_poly.entity_id
_entity_poly.type
_entity_poly.pdbx_seq_one_letter_code
_entity_poly.pdbx_strand_id
1 'polypeptide(L)'
;MGCSRLAEILENVSHDSINRFLLRERYEAKDLFDTVRDLIDLKGGILSVDDTVIEKHYSNPECAELIGYFWSGKYHKSIKGLNLITLYYSDRPEKSVPINYRIYNKKEGKTKNDYFKEMLLEVMTWGLKPSIVTGDSWYSSIANLKFLRNQKLGFLFGVEKNRTISNEPGKYYQVSSLEIPDEGLITHLKEFGLIKLLRKDFRKGDSRHYILYLPDSEKLTNISRQEFITIHDRHWGIEAFHRAIKQVCGICRFMVRNTRAIQTHIFCSLQAFVRLEKMRSTNSISNWYQVQRNLFTLVIREYILSNLPNTCAI
;
A
#
# COMPACT_ATOMS: atom_id res chain seq x y z
N MET A 1 -15.60 -13.85 -2.69
CA MET A 1 -16.29 -15.16 -2.85
C MET A 1 -17.47 -15.09 -1.90
N GLY A 2 -18.67 -15.51 -2.32
CA GLY A 2 -19.82 -15.53 -1.40
C GLY A 2 -19.67 -16.61 -0.34
N CYS A 3 -20.34 -16.47 0.80
CA CYS A 3 -20.30 -17.47 1.88
C CYS A 3 -20.74 -18.86 1.39
N SER A 4 -21.74 -18.92 0.49
CA SER A 4 -22.24 -20.18 -0.09
C SER A 4 -21.19 -20.90 -0.94
N ARG A 5 -20.41 -20.16 -1.75
CA ARG A 5 -19.35 -20.75 -2.57
C ARG A 5 -18.18 -21.24 -1.74
N LEU A 6 -17.86 -20.58 -0.63
CA LEU A 6 -16.83 -21.06 0.29
C LEU A 6 -17.31 -22.30 1.06
N ALA A 7 -18.59 -22.35 1.44
CA ALA A 7 -19.20 -23.53 2.06
C ALA A 7 -19.12 -24.76 1.14
N GLU A 8 -19.47 -24.59 -0.14
CA GLU A 8 -19.36 -25.64 -1.17
C GLU A 8 -17.93 -26.17 -1.30
N ILE A 9 -16.92 -25.29 -1.28
CA ILE A 9 -15.50 -25.70 -1.37
C ILE A 9 -15.02 -26.42 -0.11
N LEU A 10 -15.49 -26.01 1.07
CA LEU A 10 -15.03 -26.58 2.34
C LEU A 10 -15.77 -27.86 2.73
N GLU A 11 -16.90 -28.17 2.07
CA GLU A 11 -17.80 -29.33 2.23
C GLU A 11 -18.41 -29.50 3.65
N ASN A 12 -17.62 -29.32 4.71
CA ASN A 12 -17.96 -29.51 6.12
C ASN A 12 -18.34 -28.21 6.84
N VAL A 13 -18.45 -27.09 6.13
CA VAL A 13 -18.76 -25.79 6.73
C VAL A 13 -19.99 -25.19 6.04
N SER A 14 -21.06 -24.96 6.79
CA SER A 14 -22.25 -24.29 6.26
C SER A 14 -22.00 -22.81 5.98
N HIS A 15 -22.79 -22.24 5.06
CA HIS A 15 -22.73 -20.79 4.77
C HIS A 15 -23.05 -19.94 6.01
N ASP A 16 -23.94 -20.42 6.89
CA ASP A 16 -24.25 -19.78 8.17
C ASP A 16 -23.05 -19.77 9.13
N SER A 17 -22.25 -20.84 9.15
CA SER A 17 -21.03 -20.89 9.95
C SER A 17 -20.00 -19.86 9.48
N ILE A 18 -19.88 -19.65 8.16
CA ILE A 18 -19.00 -18.62 7.60
C ILE A 18 -19.51 -17.22 7.93
N ASN A 19 -20.82 -16.98 7.82
CA ASN A 19 -21.40 -15.69 8.19
C ASN A 19 -21.22 -15.39 9.69
N ARG A 20 -21.44 -16.41 10.54
CA ARG A 20 -21.16 -16.30 11.99
C ARG A 20 -19.69 -16.01 12.27
N PHE A 21 -18.76 -16.65 11.57
CA PHE A 21 -17.33 -16.34 11.67
C PHE A 21 -17.07 -14.86 11.37
N LEU A 22 -17.57 -14.35 10.23
CA LEU A 22 -17.39 -12.94 9.86
C LEU A 22 -17.92 -11.97 10.92
N LEU A 23 -19.06 -12.29 11.55
CA LEU A 23 -19.70 -11.45 12.56
C LEU A 23 -19.10 -11.62 13.97
N ARG A 24 -18.46 -12.76 14.26
CA ARG A 24 -17.92 -13.09 15.59
C ARG A 24 -16.49 -12.62 15.78
N GLU A 25 -15.61 -12.85 14.81
CA GLU A 25 -14.19 -12.57 14.96
C GLU A 25 -13.90 -11.07 15.10
N ARG A 26 -12.83 -10.74 15.80
CA ARG A 26 -12.39 -9.37 16.12
C ARG A 26 -10.91 -9.22 15.86
N TYR A 27 -10.51 -9.39 14.61
CA TYR A 27 -9.12 -9.21 14.23
C TYR A 27 -8.74 -7.73 14.19
N GLU A 28 -7.57 -7.45 14.73
CA GLU A 28 -6.95 -6.13 14.79
C GLU A 28 -5.67 -6.08 13.95
N ALA A 29 -5.15 -4.87 13.75
CA ALA A 29 -3.88 -4.71 13.04
C ALA A 29 -2.71 -5.42 13.73
N LYS A 30 -2.78 -5.58 15.06
CA LYS A 30 -1.79 -6.32 15.84
C LYS A 30 -1.73 -7.79 15.44
N ASP A 31 -2.88 -8.43 15.19
CA ASP A 31 -2.93 -9.83 14.72
C ASP A 31 -2.25 -10.01 13.36
N LEU A 32 -2.39 -9.02 12.46
CA LEU A 32 -1.69 -9.02 11.17
C LEU A 32 -0.19 -8.91 11.40
N PHE A 33 0.24 -7.96 12.23
CA PHE A 33 1.65 -7.75 12.56
C PHE A 33 2.28 -9.01 13.16
N ASP A 34 1.62 -9.66 14.10
CA ASP A 34 2.11 -10.87 14.76
C ASP A 34 2.22 -12.05 13.79
N THR A 35 1.33 -12.12 12.78
CA THR A 35 1.42 -13.14 11.73
C THR A 35 2.66 -12.96 10.85
N VAL A 36 3.08 -11.71 10.59
CA VAL A 36 4.18 -11.41 9.66
C VAL A 36 5.51 -11.17 10.35
N ARG A 37 5.53 -10.97 11.67
CA ARG A 37 6.73 -10.63 12.45
C ARG A 37 7.91 -11.58 12.19
N ASP A 38 7.65 -12.89 12.09
CA ASP A 38 8.70 -13.89 11.88
C ASP A 38 9.14 -14.02 10.40
N LEU A 39 8.47 -13.31 9.48
CA LEU A 39 8.80 -13.32 8.06
C LEU A 39 9.81 -12.22 7.67
N ILE A 40 9.98 -11.20 8.52
CA ILE A 40 10.73 -9.96 8.23
C ILE A 40 11.75 -9.63 9.32
N ASP A 41 12.84 -8.94 8.93
CA ASP A 41 13.70 -8.25 9.90
C ASP A 41 13.05 -6.93 10.32
N LEU A 42 12.80 -6.77 11.63
CA LEU A 42 12.16 -5.58 12.18
C LEU A 42 13.04 -4.32 12.14
N LYS A 43 14.32 -4.42 11.76
CA LYS A 43 15.27 -3.29 11.73
C LYS A 43 15.73 -2.97 10.31
N GLY A 44 15.83 -1.68 10.01
CA GLY A 44 16.53 -1.17 8.83
C GLY A 44 15.76 -1.21 7.51
N GLY A 45 14.55 -1.78 7.47
CA GLY A 45 13.72 -1.81 6.27
C GLY A 45 13.04 -0.49 5.94
N ILE A 46 12.35 -0.46 4.80
CA ILE A 46 11.59 0.68 4.29
C ILE A 46 10.12 0.50 4.67
N LEU A 47 9.55 1.51 5.34
CA LEU A 47 8.13 1.53 5.70
C LEU A 47 7.36 2.47 4.76
N SER A 48 6.53 1.89 3.90
CA SER A 48 5.68 2.65 2.96
C SER A 48 4.28 2.84 3.51
N VAL A 49 3.76 4.06 3.43
CA VAL A 49 2.33 4.36 3.60
C VAL A 49 1.70 4.67 2.25
N ASP A 50 0.53 4.09 2.01
CA ASP A 50 -0.34 4.39 0.88
C ASP A 50 -1.78 3.96 1.25
N ASP A 51 -2.75 4.37 0.45
CA ASP A 51 -4.12 3.91 0.58
C ASP A 51 -4.74 3.45 -0.74
N THR A 52 -5.78 2.65 -0.64
CA THR A 52 -6.49 2.16 -1.82
C THR A 52 -7.99 2.13 -1.60
N VAL A 53 -8.74 2.49 -2.65
CA VAL A 53 -10.19 2.39 -2.64
C VAL A 53 -10.61 0.96 -2.98
N ILE A 54 -11.31 0.30 -2.07
CA ILE A 54 -12.01 -0.97 -2.27
C ILE A 54 -13.36 -0.63 -2.93
N GLU A 55 -13.48 -0.97 -4.21
CA GLU A 55 -14.61 -0.59 -5.07
C GLU A 55 -15.92 -1.27 -4.62
N LYS A 56 -16.99 -0.49 -4.45
CA LYS A 56 -18.35 -0.95 -4.08
C LYS A 56 -19.43 -0.22 -4.86
N HIS A 57 -19.33 -0.24 -6.20
CA HIS A 57 -20.22 0.50 -7.10
C HIS A 57 -21.72 0.25 -6.87
N TYR A 58 -22.10 -0.97 -6.48
CA TYR A 58 -23.51 -1.36 -6.29
C TYR A 58 -23.99 -1.30 -4.83
N SER A 59 -23.15 -0.86 -3.89
CA SER A 59 -23.57 -0.73 -2.50
C SER A 59 -24.34 0.56 -2.25
N ASN A 60 -25.26 0.52 -1.28
CA ASN A 60 -25.91 1.70 -0.71
C ASN A 60 -25.10 2.17 0.52
N PRO A 61 -24.47 3.37 0.49
CA PRO A 61 -23.76 3.94 1.63
C PRO A 61 -24.61 4.10 2.90
N GLU A 62 -25.93 4.29 2.77
CA GLU A 62 -26.84 4.40 3.92
C GLU A 62 -26.97 3.09 4.69
N CYS A 63 -26.71 1.96 4.03
CA CYS A 63 -26.84 0.63 4.64
C CYS A 63 -25.50 0.08 5.16
N ALA A 64 -24.39 0.79 5.00
CA ALA A 64 -23.05 0.33 5.38
C ALA A 64 -22.14 1.50 5.77
N GLU A 65 -21.90 1.66 7.07
CA GLU A 65 -21.22 2.81 7.67
C GLU A 65 -19.86 3.17 7.03
N LEU A 66 -19.06 2.16 6.67
CA LEU A 66 -17.72 2.37 6.13
C LEU A 66 -17.71 2.73 4.63
N ILE A 67 -18.85 2.64 3.95
CA ILE A 67 -18.95 2.92 2.52
C ILE A 67 -19.17 4.42 2.32
N GLY A 68 -18.32 5.01 1.48
CA GLY A 68 -18.40 6.42 1.11
C GLY A 68 -17.95 6.66 -0.33
N TYR A 69 -17.79 7.92 -0.68
CA TYR A 69 -17.23 8.35 -1.95
C TYR A 69 -15.76 8.72 -1.77
N PHE A 70 -14.90 8.12 -2.58
CA PHE A 70 -13.46 8.35 -2.57
C PHE A 70 -12.94 8.51 -3.99
N TRP A 71 -11.99 9.41 -4.20
CA TRP A 71 -11.31 9.56 -5.49
C TRP A 71 -10.59 8.26 -5.87
N SER A 72 -10.82 7.78 -7.08
CA SER A 72 -10.10 6.62 -7.64
C SER A 72 -9.23 7.05 -8.79
N GLY A 73 -7.92 6.86 -8.66
CA GLY A 73 -6.96 7.10 -9.74
C GLY A 73 -7.21 6.25 -10.98
N LYS A 74 -7.83 5.07 -10.83
CA LYS A 74 -8.20 4.18 -11.95
C LYS A 74 -9.34 4.75 -12.81
N TYR A 75 -10.32 5.41 -12.19
CA TYR A 75 -11.50 5.94 -12.89
C TYR A 75 -11.46 7.46 -13.11
N HIS A 76 -10.44 8.13 -12.58
CA HIS A 76 -10.32 9.59 -12.56
C HIS A 76 -11.59 10.31 -12.08
N LYS A 77 -12.26 9.72 -11.07
CA LYS A 77 -13.45 10.28 -10.43
C LYS A 77 -13.67 9.70 -9.05
N SER A 78 -14.50 10.38 -8.26
CA SER A 78 -15.02 9.85 -7.01
C SER A 78 -15.94 8.66 -7.26
N ILE A 79 -15.67 7.52 -6.61
CA ILE A 79 -16.45 6.30 -6.71
C ILE A 79 -16.92 5.84 -5.33
N LYS A 80 -18.01 5.05 -5.30
CA LYS A 80 -18.46 4.36 -4.09
C LYS A 80 -17.48 3.25 -3.70
N GLY A 81 -17.07 3.24 -2.44
CA GLY A 81 -16.11 2.26 -1.93
C GLY A 81 -15.77 2.47 -0.46
N LEU A 82 -14.74 1.77 0.00
CA LEU A 82 -14.09 1.96 1.28
C LEU A 82 -12.65 2.38 1.04
N ASN A 83 -12.07 3.18 1.92
CA ASN A 83 -10.66 3.53 1.82
C ASN A 83 -9.84 2.72 2.84
N LEU A 84 -8.89 1.93 2.34
CA LEU A 84 -7.98 1.12 3.14
C LEU A 84 -6.61 1.79 3.13
N ILE A 85 -6.16 2.24 4.29
CA ILE A 85 -4.82 2.78 4.52
C ILE A 85 -3.94 1.63 4.98
N THR A 86 -2.75 1.48 4.40
CA THR A 86 -1.84 0.37 4.72
C THR A 86 -0.45 0.89 5.03
N LEU A 87 0.18 0.30 6.05
CA LEU A 87 1.62 0.33 6.21
C LEU A 87 2.22 -0.96 5.64
N TYR A 88 3.06 -0.82 4.63
CA TYR A 88 3.72 -1.91 3.93
C TYR A 88 5.22 -1.83 4.17
N TYR A 89 5.83 -2.90 4.67
CA TYR A 89 7.22 -2.89 5.10
C TYR A 89 8.05 -3.84 4.26
N SER A 90 9.19 -3.36 3.78
CA SER A 90 10.19 -4.10 2.99
C SER A 90 11.50 -4.13 3.76
N ASP A 91 11.87 -5.27 4.36
CA ASP A 91 13.18 -5.43 5.00
C ASP A 91 14.29 -5.57 3.95
N ARG A 92 14.05 -6.42 2.93
CA ARG A 92 14.86 -6.69 1.74
C ARG A 92 13.95 -6.71 0.50
N PRO A 93 14.47 -6.49 -0.73
CA PRO A 93 13.63 -6.41 -1.94
C PRO A 93 12.67 -7.60 -2.12
N GLU A 94 13.07 -8.79 -1.67
CA GLU A 94 12.29 -10.02 -1.81
C GLU A 94 11.37 -10.36 -0.63
N LYS A 95 11.30 -9.52 0.39
CA LYS A 95 10.50 -9.77 1.59
C LYS A 95 9.76 -8.50 1.97
N SER A 96 8.52 -8.41 1.52
CA SER A 96 7.71 -7.22 1.75
C SER A 96 6.27 -7.61 2.11
N VAL A 97 5.75 -7.07 3.20
CA VAL A 97 4.47 -7.50 3.79
C VAL A 97 3.67 -6.31 4.33
N PRO A 98 2.32 -6.37 4.31
CA PRO A 98 1.52 -5.41 5.06
C PRO A 98 1.68 -5.68 6.56
N ILE A 99 2.02 -4.65 7.33
CA ILE A 99 2.29 -4.78 8.77
C ILE A 99 1.26 -4.08 9.65
N ASN A 100 0.50 -3.14 9.10
CA ASN A 100 -0.60 -2.45 9.78
C ASN A 100 -1.60 -1.95 8.73
N TYR A 101 -2.88 -1.84 9.09
CA TYR A 101 -3.92 -1.31 8.21
C TYR A 101 -5.00 -0.54 8.99
N ARG A 102 -5.67 0.40 8.35
CA ARG A 102 -6.87 1.10 8.85
C ARG A 102 -7.91 1.23 7.76
N ILE A 103 -9.17 1.07 8.14
CA ILE A 103 -10.28 1.39 7.25
C ILE A 103 -10.76 2.77 7.65
N TYR A 104 -10.73 3.72 6.72
CA TYR A 104 -11.11 5.09 6.99
C TYR A 104 -12.58 5.18 7.42
N ASN A 105 -12.81 5.61 8.67
CA ASN A 105 -14.14 5.88 9.20
C ASN A 105 -14.34 7.38 9.42
N LYS A 106 -15.33 7.96 8.72
CA LYS A 106 -15.68 9.39 8.84
C LYS A 106 -16.14 9.78 10.25
N LYS A 107 -16.76 8.85 10.98
CA LYS A 107 -17.29 9.12 12.33
C LYS A 107 -16.19 9.36 13.37
N GLU A 108 -14.98 8.88 13.12
CA GLU A 108 -13.85 9.09 14.03
C GLU A 108 -13.31 10.52 14.00
N GLY A 109 -13.72 11.35 13.02
CA GLY A 109 -13.20 12.71 12.86
C GLY A 109 -11.70 12.78 12.50
N LYS A 110 -11.08 11.62 12.20
CA LYS A 110 -9.68 11.49 11.84
C LYS A 110 -9.46 11.61 10.34
N THR A 111 -8.36 12.26 9.96
CA THR A 111 -7.85 12.24 8.59
C THR A 111 -6.98 11.00 8.35
N LYS A 112 -6.68 10.68 7.09
CA LYS A 112 -5.68 9.63 6.76
C LYS A 112 -4.31 9.90 7.37
N ASN A 113 -3.95 11.19 7.52
CA ASN A 113 -2.69 11.59 8.15
C ASN A 113 -2.68 11.27 9.65
N ASP A 114 -3.82 11.35 10.33
CA ASP A 114 -3.93 10.99 11.74
C ASP A 114 -3.80 9.47 11.91
N TYR A 115 -4.52 8.69 11.10
CA TYR A 115 -4.35 7.23 11.06
C TYR A 115 -2.89 6.84 10.78
N PHE A 116 -2.22 7.47 9.82
CA PHE A 116 -0.81 7.21 9.53
C PHE A 116 0.09 7.40 10.75
N LYS A 117 -0.06 8.52 11.48
CA LYS A 117 0.75 8.79 12.68
C LYS A 117 0.50 7.74 13.77
N GLU A 118 -0.76 7.40 14.02
CA GLU A 118 -1.14 6.36 14.99
C GLU A 118 -0.53 5.01 14.62
N MET A 119 -0.73 4.57 13.37
CA MET A 119 -0.21 3.31 12.86
C MET A 119 1.32 3.24 12.94
N LEU A 120 2.02 4.36 12.68
CA LEU A 120 3.48 4.42 12.79
C LEU A 120 3.95 4.21 14.23
N LEU A 121 3.35 4.93 15.19
CA LEU A 121 3.72 4.79 16.61
C LEU A 121 3.44 3.38 17.13
N GLU A 122 2.34 2.76 16.70
CA GLU A 122 2.01 1.38 17.03
C GLU A 122 3.08 0.40 16.56
N VAL A 123 3.43 0.41 15.27
CA VAL A 123 4.42 -0.55 14.75
C VAL A 123 5.79 -0.35 15.37
N MET A 124 6.17 0.90 15.69
CA MET A 124 7.38 1.20 16.44
C MET A 124 7.33 0.63 17.85
N THR A 125 6.20 0.78 18.54
CA THR A 125 5.97 0.20 19.87
C THR A 125 5.99 -1.33 19.83
N TRP A 126 5.54 -1.94 18.73
CA TRP A 126 5.62 -3.39 18.51
C TRP A 126 7.03 -3.88 18.13
N GLY A 127 8.02 -2.98 18.08
CA GLY A 127 9.43 -3.30 17.90
C GLY A 127 10.02 -2.96 16.53
N LEU A 128 9.23 -2.43 15.59
CA LEU A 128 9.71 -2.04 14.27
C LEU A 128 10.63 -0.82 14.36
N LYS A 129 11.76 -0.87 13.66
CA LYS A 129 12.73 0.21 13.54
C LYS A 129 13.08 0.42 12.06
N PRO A 130 12.20 1.05 11.27
CA PRO A 130 12.49 1.29 9.85
C PRO A 130 13.67 2.26 9.70
N SER A 131 14.44 2.10 8.62
CA SER A 131 15.49 3.06 8.28
C SER A 131 14.92 4.34 7.67
N ILE A 132 13.83 4.21 6.90
CA ILE A 132 13.19 5.31 6.20
C ILE A 132 11.69 5.04 6.02
N VAL A 133 10.90 6.11 6.07
CA VAL A 133 9.46 6.08 5.77
C VAL A 133 9.22 6.68 4.39
N THR A 134 8.37 6.04 3.58
CA THR A 134 8.01 6.53 2.25
C THR A 134 6.50 6.70 2.09
N GLY A 135 6.10 7.61 1.21
CA GLY A 135 4.70 7.90 0.92
C GLY A 135 4.52 8.81 -0.28
N ASP A 136 3.30 8.92 -0.77
CA ASP A 136 2.96 9.84 -1.85
C ASP A 136 2.83 11.30 -1.36
N SER A 137 2.44 12.19 -2.27
CA SER A 137 2.25 13.61 -1.96
C SER A 137 1.13 13.88 -0.97
N TRP A 138 0.13 12.99 -0.84
CA TRP A 138 -0.98 13.15 0.10
C TRP A 138 -0.52 13.09 1.55
N TYR A 139 0.49 12.26 1.84
CA TYR A 139 1.07 12.14 3.17
C TYR A 139 2.22 13.14 3.44
N SER A 140 2.56 14.02 2.49
CA SER A 140 3.70 14.96 2.58
C SER A 140 3.41 16.27 3.35
N SER A 141 2.36 16.31 4.17
CA SER A 141 2.00 17.51 4.94
C SER A 141 3.15 17.93 5.89
N ILE A 142 3.35 19.24 6.10
CA ILE A 142 4.41 19.75 7.00
C ILE A 142 4.27 19.14 8.41
N ALA A 143 3.04 18.92 8.88
CA ALA A 143 2.77 18.27 10.16
C ALA A 143 3.31 16.84 10.20
N ASN A 144 3.14 16.04 9.14
CA ASN A 144 3.70 14.69 9.06
C ASN A 144 5.23 14.71 8.99
N LEU A 145 5.82 15.61 8.20
CA LEU A 145 7.27 15.68 8.06
C LEU A 145 7.94 16.05 9.40
N LYS A 146 7.38 17.03 10.11
CA LYS A 146 7.84 17.39 11.47
C LYS A 146 7.65 16.24 12.45
N PHE A 147 6.52 15.53 12.37
CA PHE A 147 6.27 14.35 13.20
C PHE A 147 7.32 13.26 12.98
N LEU A 148 7.63 12.91 11.73
CA LEU A 148 8.66 11.91 11.39
C LEU A 148 10.05 12.33 11.89
N ARG A 149 10.41 13.61 11.72
CA ARG A 149 11.65 14.17 12.25
C ARG A 149 11.73 14.03 13.78
N ASN A 150 10.64 14.28 14.49
CA ASN A 150 10.59 14.14 15.96
C ASN A 150 10.78 12.68 16.41
N GLN A 151 10.37 11.71 15.59
CA GLN A 151 10.65 10.29 15.81
C GLN A 151 12.08 9.87 15.39
N LYS A 152 12.91 10.83 14.94
CA LYS A 152 14.27 10.60 14.42
C LYS A 152 14.29 9.66 13.20
N LEU A 153 13.23 9.68 12.40
CA LEU A 153 13.10 8.88 11.18
C LEU A 153 13.45 9.71 9.94
N GLY A 154 14.20 9.09 9.02
CA GLY A 154 14.33 9.60 7.67
C GLY A 154 13.04 9.39 6.86
N PHE A 155 12.86 10.17 5.80
CA PHE A 155 11.73 9.99 4.89
C PHE A 155 12.05 10.27 3.43
N LEU A 156 11.30 9.65 2.53
CA LEU A 156 11.22 9.98 1.10
C LEU A 156 9.76 10.08 0.68
N PHE A 157 9.28 11.30 0.44
CA PHE A 157 7.87 11.54 0.11
C PHE A 157 7.74 12.21 -1.24
N GLY A 158 6.75 11.78 -2.02
CA GLY A 158 6.33 12.54 -3.21
C GLY A 158 5.87 13.95 -2.79
N VAL A 159 5.99 14.93 -3.68
CA VAL A 159 5.46 16.28 -3.46
C VAL A 159 4.82 16.83 -4.72
N GLU A 160 3.81 17.67 -4.52
CA GLU A 160 3.16 18.38 -5.62
C GLU A 160 4.08 19.45 -6.22
N LYS A 161 3.85 19.74 -7.49
CA LYS A 161 4.65 20.69 -8.29
C LYS A 161 4.66 22.12 -7.71
N ASN A 162 3.61 22.48 -6.97
CA ASN A 162 3.43 23.76 -6.26
C ASN A 162 3.91 23.71 -4.80
N ARG A 163 4.78 22.75 -4.44
CA ARG A 163 5.46 22.77 -3.14
C ARG A 163 6.52 23.85 -3.14
N THR A 164 6.56 24.64 -2.07
CA THR A 164 7.43 25.81 -1.97
C THR A 164 8.75 25.49 -1.24
N ILE A 165 9.86 25.87 -1.86
CA ILE A 165 11.22 25.72 -1.32
C ILE A 165 11.98 27.05 -1.34
N SER A 166 13.15 27.08 -0.70
CA SER A 166 13.99 28.26 -0.54
C SER A 166 15.46 27.87 -0.39
N ASN A 167 16.36 28.53 -1.11
CA ASN A 167 17.81 28.43 -0.89
C ASN A 167 18.36 29.63 -0.12
N GLU A 168 17.59 30.73 -0.06
CA GLU A 168 17.98 31.99 0.56
C GLU A 168 16.78 32.54 1.34
N PRO A 169 16.99 33.04 2.58
CA PRO A 169 15.93 33.65 3.36
C PRO A 169 15.16 34.72 2.56
N GLY A 170 13.84 34.61 2.53
CA GLY A 170 12.95 35.55 1.84
C GLY A 170 12.74 35.29 0.34
N LYS A 171 13.49 34.38 -0.29
CA LYS A 171 13.26 33.94 -1.67
C LYS A 171 12.59 32.57 -1.71
N TYR A 172 11.46 32.49 -2.39
CA TYR A 172 10.65 31.28 -2.48
C TYR A 172 10.42 30.89 -3.94
N TYR A 173 10.59 29.60 -4.21
CA TYR A 173 10.39 29.01 -5.53
C TYR A 173 9.43 27.83 -5.41
N GLN A 174 8.69 27.57 -6.48
CA GLN A 174 7.94 26.33 -6.58
C GLN A 174 8.86 25.24 -7.12
N VAL A 175 8.66 24.01 -6.67
CA VAL A 175 9.43 22.85 -7.17
C VAL A 175 9.38 22.78 -8.70
N SER A 176 8.24 23.09 -9.31
CA SER A 176 8.06 23.07 -10.78
C SER A 176 8.89 24.09 -11.55
N SER A 177 9.34 25.17 -10.92
CA SER A 177 10.08 26.25 -11.61
C SER A 177 11.59 26.03 -11.60
N LEU A 178 12.05 24.93 -11.02
CA LEU A 178 13.48 24.66 -10.83
C LEU A 178 13.96 23.55 -11.75
N GLU A 179 15.16 23.75 -12.28
CA GLU A 179 15.92 22.67 -12.85
C GLU A 179 16.53 21.84 -11.71
N ILE A 180 16.21 20.55 -11.69
CA ILE A 180 16.67 19.62 -10.65
C ILE A 180 17.69 18.69 -11.30
N PRO A 181 18.97 18.76 -10.90
CA PRO A 181 20.00 17.84 -11.36
C PRO A 181 19.67 16.38 -11.03
N ASP A 182 20.24 15.43 -11.75
CA ASP A 182 19.94 14.00 -11.56
C ASP A 182 20.41 13.52 -10.16
N GLU A 183 21.52 14.05 -9.67
CA GLU A 183 22.05 13.84 -8.31
C GLU A 183 21.17 14.45 -7.21
N GLY A 184 20.21 15.32 -7.56
CA GLY A 184 19.31 16.02 -6.66
C GLY A 184 19.87 17.33 -6.12
N LEU A 185 18.98 18.19 -5.61
CA LEU A 185 19.28 19.53 -5.13
C LEU A 185 19.12 19.62 -3.61
N ILE A 186 20.17 20.03 -2.90
CA ILE A 186 20.08 20.37 -1.47
C ILE A 186 19.45 21.75 -1.32
N THR A 187 18.35 21.84 -0.57
CA THR A 187 17.52 23.04 -0.46
C THR A 187 16.69 23.04 0.83
N HIS A 188 16.02 24.15 1.16
CA HIS A 188 15.13 24.21 2.31
C HIS A 188 13.67 24.13 1.88
N LEU A 189 12.94 23.18 2.44
CA LEU A 189 11.49 23.15 2.34
C LEU A 189 10.89 24.19 3.29
N LYS A 190 10.01 25.06 2.76
CA LYS A 190 9.31 26.07 3.55
C LYS A 190 8.61 25.44 4.74
N GLU A 191 8.75 26.05 5.92
CA GLU A 191 8.20 25.60 7.21
C GLU A 191 8.72 24.26 7.74
N PHE A 192 9.70 23.63 7.10
CA PHE A 192 10.32 22.39 7.57
C PHE A 192 11.83 22.52 7.84
N GLY A 193 12.63 22.86 6.81
CA GLY A 193 14.09 22.89 6.88
C GLY A 193 14.78 22.17 5.72
N LEU A 194 16.07 21.84 5.92
CA LEU A 194 16.95 21.23 4.92
C LEU A 194 16.43 19.87 4.44
N ILE A 195 16.36 19.69 3.13
CA ILE A 195 16.01 18.44 2.45
C ILE A 195 16.88 18.27 1.18
N LYS A 196 16.84 17.08 0.60
CA LYS A 196 17.31 16.83 -0.76
C LYS A 196 16.10 16.65 -1.68
N LEU A 197 15.98 17.52 -2.68
CA LEU A 197 14.94 17.48 -3.70
C LEU A 197 15.42 16.62 -4.87
N LEU A 198 14.64 15.62 -5.25
CA LEU A 198 14.95 14.69 -6.34
C LEU A 198 13.77 14.63 -7.31
N ARG A 199 14.05 14.35 -8.59
CA ARG A 199 13.02 14.13 -9.62
C ARG A 199 13.16 12.75 -10.22
N LYS A 200 12.05 12.05 -10.43
CA LYS A 200 11.99 10.81 -11.21
C LYS A 200 11.15 11.05 -12.45
N ASP A 201 11.78 10.86 -13.60
CA ASP A 201 11.10 10.93 -14.90
C ASP A 201 10.54 9.54 -15.25
N PHE A 202 9.29 9.53 -15.72
CA PHE A 202 8.56 8.35 -16.13
C PHE A 202 8.43 8.29 -17.65
N ARG A 203 8.09 7.11 -18.17
CA ARG A 203 7.79 6.93 -19.59
C ARG A 203 6.63 7.86 -19.98
N LYS A 204 6.70 8.46 -21.17
CA LYS A 204 5.74 9.45 -21.72
C LYS A 204 5.86 10.89 -21.20
N GLY A 205 7.01 11.26 -20.63
CA GLY A 205 7.30 12.66 -20.29
C GLY A 205 6.62 13.17 -19.02
N ASP A 206 6.03 12.28 -18.22
CA ASP A 206 5.57 12.61 -16.88
C ASP A 206 6.75 12.60 -15.90
N SER A 207 6.74 13.47 -14.90
CA SER A 207 7.78 13.54 -13.88
C SER A 207 7.17 13.75 -12.50
N ARG A 208 7.72 13.05 -11.50
CA ARG A 208 7.33 13.26 -10.10
C ARG A 208 8.51 13.76 -9.30
N HIS A 209 8.19 14.65 -8.36
CA HIS A 209 9.13 15.27 -7.47
C HIS A 209 9.06 14.60 -6.10
N TYR A 210 10.22 14.46 -5.46
CA TYR A 210 10.35 13.82 -4.17
C TYR A 210 11.25 14.66 -3.26
N ILE A 211 10.86 14.75 -1.99
CA ILE A 211 11.72 15.29 -0.94
C ILE A 211 12.27 14.14 -0.11
N LEU A 212 13.57 14.18 0.14
CA LEU A 212 14.26 13.25 1.02
C LEU A 212 14.84 13.99 2.21
N TYR A 213 14.69 13.40 3.39
CA TYR A 213 15.28 13.87 4.64
C TYR A 213 15.91 12.70 5.37
N LEU A 214 17.10 12.92 5.93
CA LEU A 214 17.74 12.02 6.88
C LEU A 214 18.12 12.83 8.12
N PRO A 215 18.07 12.24 9.34
CA PRO A 215 18.52 12.91 10.56
C PRO A 215 19.99 13.34 10.53
N ASP A 216 20.81 12.61 9.77
CA ASP A 216 22.23 12.88 9.53
C ASP A 216 22.39 13.71 8.25
N SER A 217 22.84 14.96 8.39
CA SER A 217 22.98 15.92 7.30
C SER A 217 24.10 15.57 6.32
N GLU A 218 25.15 14.88 6.77
CA GLU A 218 26.24 14.45 5.91
C GLU A 218 25.75 13.32 4.99
N LYS A 219 25.03 12.34 5.57
CA LYS A 219 24.36 11.28 4.79
C LYS A 219 23.31 11.85 3.84
N LEU A 220 22.55 12.85 4.26
CA LEU A 220 21.58 13.51 3.40
C LEU A 220 22.26 14.12 2.16
N THR A 221 23.41 14.76 2.34
CA THR A 221 24.16 15.39 1.25
C THR A 221 24.71 14.33 0.29
N ASN A 222 25.31 13.29 0.86
CA ASN A 222 26.04 12.25 0.13
C ASN A 222 25.17 11.16 -0.47
N ILE A 223 23.86 11.12 -0.17
CA ILE A 223 22.98 10.10 -0.72
C ILE A 223 23.00 10.15 -2.26
N SER A 224 23.29 9.00 -2.86
CA SER A 224 23.44 8.86 -4.29
C SER A 224 22.08 8.78 -4.99
N ARG A 225 22.10 9.06 -6.30
CA ARG A 225 20.95 8.82 -7.19
C ARG A 225 20.49 7.36 -7.16
N GLN A 226 21.43 6.42 -7.10
CA GLN A 226 21.12 4.98 -7.08
C GLN A 226 20.40 4.57 -5.78
N GLU A 227 20.78 5.15 -4.65
CA GLU A 227 20.08 4.93 -3.37
C GLU A 227 18.66 5.48 -3.41
N PHE A 228 18.46 6.69 -3.96
CA PHE A 228 17.11 7.23 -4.19
C PHE A 228 16.25 6.29 -5.05
N ILE A 229 16.78 5.80 -6.18
CA ILE A 229 16.07 4.85 -7.05
C ILE A 229 15.73 3.57 -6.30
N THR A 230 16.65 3.06 -5.50
CA THR A 230 16.42 1.84 -4.70
C THR A 230 15.30 2.03 -3.68
N ILE A 231 15.25 3.17 -2.97
CA ILE A 231 14.18 3.47 -2.02
C ILE A 231 12.85 3.64 -2.76
N HIS A 232 12.85 4.37 -3.87
CA HIS A 232 11.69 4.62 -4.72
C HIS A 232 11.07 3.31 -5.25
N ASP A 233 11.89 2.43 -5.83
CA ASP A 233 11.42 1.19 -6.45
C ASP A 233 10.88 0.22 -5.39
N ARG A 234 11.41 0.25 -4.17
CA ARG A 234 10.87 -0.52 -3.04
C ARG A 234 9.55 0.05 -2.54
N HIS A 235 9.40 1.37 -2.52
CA HIS A 235 8.11 2.01 -2.22
C HIS A 235 7.02 1.57 -3.22
N TRP A 236 7.35 1.47 -4.51
CA TRP A 236 6.42 0.97 -5.55
C TRP A 236 5.83 -0.42 -5.26
N GLY A 237 6.47 -1.21 -4.40
CA GLY A 237 5.95 -2.48 -3.92
C GLY A 237 4.56 -2.39 -3.27
N ILE A 238 4.22 -1.27 -2.62
CA ILE A 238 2.90 -1.08 -2.01
C ILE A 238 1.78 -1.00 -3.05
N GLU A 239 2.04 -0.38 -4.21
CA GLU A 239 1.08 -0.32 -5.31
C GLU A 239 0.86 -1.72 -5.93
N ALA A 240 1.93 -2.49 -6.07
CA ALA A 240 1.85 -3.88 -6.54
C ALA A 240 1.05 -4.75 -5.55
N PHE A 241 1.26 -4.56 -4.25
CA PHE A 241 0.47 -5.19 -3.18
C PHE A 241 -1.01 -4.80 -3.29
N HIS A 242 -1.34 -3.51 -3.41
CA HIS A 242 -2.73 -3.04 -3.57
C HIS A 242 -3.41 -3.64 -4.80
N ARG A 243 -2.67 -3.84 -5.90
CA ARG A 243 -3.16 -4.56 -7.08
C ARG A 243 -3.42 -6.03 -6.79
N ALA A 244 -2.50 -6.70 -6.11
CA ALA A 244 -2.61 -8.13 -5.78
C ALA A 244 -3.79 -8.43 -4.86
N ILE A 245 -4.01 -7.64 -3.81
CA ILE A 245 -5.15 -7.88 -2.89
C ILE A 245 -6.51 -7.74 -3.61
N LYS A 246 -6.58 -6.83 -4.59
CA LYS A 246 -7.77 -6.61 -5.42
C LYS A 246 -8.00 -7.74 -6.42
N GLN A 247 -6.94 -8.15 -7.12
CA GLN A 247 -7.06 -9.09 -8.23
C GLN A 247 -7.13 -10.55 -7.75
N VAL A 248 -6.25 -10.94 -6.82
CA VAL A 248 -6.03 -12.35 -6.45
C VAL A 248 -6.44 -12.70 -5.02
N CYS A 249 -6.53 -11.73 -4.10
CA CYS A 249 -6.94 -12.01 -2.71
C CYS A 249 -8.43 -11.72 -2.42
N GLY A 250 -9.17 -11.22 -3.41
CA GLY A 250 -10.63 -11.09 -3.32
C GLY A 250 -11.13 -10.00 -2.37
N ILE A 251 -10.31 -9.00 -2.03
CA ILE A 251 -10.70 -7.94 -1.08
C ILE A 251 -11.94 -7.16 -1.53
N CYS A 252 -12.15 -7.01 -2.84
CA CYS A 252 -13.34 -6.33 -3.39
C CYS A 252 -14.60 -7.22 -3.44
N ARG A 253 -14.48 -8.54 -3.22
CA ARG A 253 -15.52 -9.53 -3.58
C ARG A 253 -16.56 -9.81 -2.49
N PHE A 254 -16.52 -9.14 -1.34
CA PHE A 254 -17.53 -9.31 -0.30
C PHE A 254 -18.82 -8.54 -0.61
N MET A 255 -19.95 -9.07 -0.14
CA MET A 255 -21.27 -8.44 -0.25
C MET A 255 -21.88 -8.07 1.11
N VAL A 256 -21.20 -8.40 2.22
CA VAL A 256 -21.62 -8.06 3.58
C VAL A 256 -21.62 -6.54 3.79
N ARG A 257 -22.57 -6.07 4.59
CA ARG A 257 -22.76 -4.64 4.90
C ARG A 257 -22.43 -4.27 6.34
N ASN A 258 -22.46 -5.25 7.24
CA ASN A 258 -22.11 -5.07 8.64
C ASN A 258 -20.63 -4.71 8.79
N THR A 259 -20.33 -3.64 9.52
CA THR A 259 -18.97 -3.13 9.76
C THR A 259 -17.99 -4.21 10.22
N ARG A 260 -18.41 -5.08 11.16
CA ARG A 260 -17.56 -6.16 11.70
C ARG A 260 -17.26 -7.20 10.63
N ALA A 261 -18.28 -7.65 9.90
CA ALA A 261 -18.09 -8.61 8.82
C ALA A 261 -17.18 -8.07 7.71
N ILE A 262 -17.27 -6.76 7.41
CA ILE A 262 -16.39 -6.09 6.47
C ILE A 262 -14.94 -6.10 6.97
N GLN A 263 -14.73 -5.72 8.23
CA GLN A 263 -13.41 -5.71 8.87
C GLN A 263 -12.77 -7.11 8.84
N THR A 264 -13.51 -8.14 9.25
CA THR A 264 -13.04 -9.53 9.22
C THR A 264 -12.70 -9.99 7.80
N HIS A 265 -13.55 -9.68 6.80
CA HIS A 265 -13.25 -10.03 5.41
C HIS A 265 -11.97 -9.36 4.90
N ILE A 266 -11.77 -8.07 5.22
CA ILE A 266 -10.56 -7.34 4.85
C ILE A 266 -9.33 -7.99 5.49
N PHE A 267 -9.38 -8.30 6.78
CA PHE A 267 -8.31 -9.02 7.46
C PHE A 267 -7.98 -10.36 6.78
N CYS A 268 -8.99 -11.19 6.48
CA CYS A 268 -8.78 -12.45 5.78
C CYS A 268 -8.14 -12.25 4.39
N SER A 269 -8.52 -11.18 3.68
CA SER A 269 -7.93 -10.86 2.37
C SER A 269 -6.47 -10.43 2.48
N LEU A 270 -6.09 -9.70 3.54
CA LEU A 270 -4.70 -9.36 3.83
C LEU A 270 -3.89 -10.62 4.20
N GLN A 271 -4.48 -11.52 5.01
CA GLN A 271 -3.83 -12.79 5.34
C GLN A 271 -3.63 -13.69 4.12
N ALA A 272 -4.58 -13.69 3.18
CA ALA A 272 -4.40 -14.40 1.91
C ALA A 272 -3.19 -13.86 1.12
N PHE A 273 -2.98 -12.54 1.11
CA PHE A 273 -1.77 -11.96 0.52
C PHE A 273 -0.51 -12.38 1.27
N VAL A 274 -0.50 -12.34 2.60
CA VAL A 274 0.65 -12.79 3.41
C VAL A 274 1.01 -14.24 3.09
N ARG A 275 0.03 -15.11 2.87
CA ARG A 275 0.28 -16.51 2.44
C ARG A 275 0.89 -16.59 1.05
N LEU A 276 0.38 -15.82 0.08
CA LEU A 276 0.98 -15.75 -1.26
C LEU A 276 2.40 -15.20 -1.24
N GLU A 277 2.66 -14.19 -0.42
CA GLU A 277 4.01 -13.63 -0.26
C GLU A 277 4.95 -14.63 0.40
N LYS A 278 4.50 -15.37 1.43
CA LYS A 278 5.28 -16.46 2.01
C LYS A 278 5.64 -17.50 0.94
N MET A 279 4.67 -17.98 0.17
CA MET A 279 4.90 -18.93 -0.93
C MET A 279 5.87 -18.39 -1.97
N ARG A 280 5.81 -17.09 -2.29
CA ARG A 280 6.74 -16.44 -3.23
C ARG A 280 8.15 -16.39 -2.65
N SER A 281 8.29 -15.95 -1.40
CA SER A 281 9.58 -15.83 -0.70
C SER A 281 10.26 -17.19 -0.46
N THR A 282 9.50 -18.28 -0.41
CA THR A 282 10.00 -19.65 -0.31
C THR A 282 10.13 -20.34 -1.66
N ASN A 283 10.04 -19.58 -2.77
CA ASN A 283 10.13 -20.08 -4.15
C ASN A 283 9.11 -21.16 -4.54
N SER A 284 8.01 -21.29 -3.80
CA SER A 284 6.89 -22.19 -4.14
C SER A 284 6.06 -21.65 -5.31
N ILE A 285 6.04 -20.32 -5.48
CA ILE A 285 5.51 -19.63 -6.66
C ILE A 285 6.47 -18.53 -7.10
N SER A 286 6.54 -18.29 -8.39
CA SER A 286 7.34 -17.21 -9.01
C SER A 286 6.74 -15.82 -8.80
N ASN A 287 5.41 -15.71 -8.68
CA ASN A 287 4.69 -14.46 -8.46
C ASN A 287 3.30 -14.73 -7.88
N TRP A 288 2.70 -13.72 -7.24
CA TRP A 288 1.39 -13.84 -6.56
C TRP A 288 0.23 -14.27 -7.47
N TYR A 289 0.34 -14.06 -8.78
CA TYR A 289 -0.70 -14.40 -9.76
C TYR A 289 -0.61 -15.84 -10.27
N GLN A 290 0.48 -16.55 -9.97
CA GLN A 290 0.71 -17.90 -10.51
C GLN A 290 -0.38 -18.88 -10.08
N VAL A 291 -0.80 -18.85 -8.81
CA VAL A 291 -1.83 -19.77 -8.29
C VAL A 291 -3.13 -19.63 -9.11
N GLN A 292 -3.61 -18.39 -9.29
CA GLN A 292 -4.85 -18.16 -10.04
C GLN A 292 -4.70 -18.48 -11.54
N ARG A 293 -3.58 -18.09 -12.15
CA ARG A 293 -3.34 -18.35 -13.59
C ARG A 293 -3.27 -19.85 -13.87
N ASN A 294 -2.45 -20.56 -13.12
CA ASN A 294 -2.18 -21.98 -13.37
C ASN A 294 -3.39 -22.87 -13.05
N LEU A 295 -4.25 -22.47 -12.10
CA LEU A 295 -5.46 -23.22 -11.76
C LEU A 295 -6.36 -23.48 -12.98
N PHE A 296 -6.48 -22.50 -13.87
CA PHE A 296 -7.34 -22.61 -15.05
C PHE A 296 -6.57 -22.98 -16.32
N THR A 297 -5.24 -22.89 -16.34
CA THR A 297 -4.45 -23.16 -17.55
C THR A 297 -4.73 -24.54 -18.13
N LEU A 298 -4.74 -25.59 -17.30
CA LEU A 298 -4.98 -26.95 -17.78
C LEU A 298 -6.41 -27.11 -18.33
N VAL A 299 -7.41 -26.65 -17.59
CA VAL A 299 -8.82 -26.71 -18.00
C VAL A 299 -9.07 -25.92 -19.29
N ILE A 300 -8.52 -24.71 -19.40
CA ILE A 300 -8.64 -23.87 -20.61
C ILE A 300 -7.92 -24.55 -21.78
N ARG A 301 -6.72 -25.10 -21.56
CA ARG A 301 -5.96 -25.80 -22.59
C ARG A 301 -6.72 -27.01 -23.10
N GLU A 302 -7.22 -27.86 -22.20
CA GLU A 302 -8.01 -29.04 -22.56
C GLU A 302 -9.24 -28.64 -23.37
N TYR A 303 -10.01 -27.65 -22.89
CA TYR A 303 -11.17 -27.15 -23.63
C TYR A 303 -10.80 -26.65 -25.03
N ILE A 304 -9.72 -25.86 -25.17
CA ILE A 304 -9.26 -25.37 -26.47
C ILE A 304 -8.85 -26.54 -27.36
N LEU A 305 -7.99 -27.45 -26.88
CA LEU A 305 -7.49 -28.57 -27.68
C LEU A 305 -8.61 -29.52 -28.12
N SER A 306 -9.60 -29.77 -27.26
CA SER A 306 -10.77 -30.60 -27.59
C SER A 306 -11.75 -29.93 -28.56
N ASN A 307 -11.66 -28.61 -28.76
CA ASN A 307 -12.55 -27.84 -29.64
C ASN A 307 -11.82 -27.10 -30.76
N LEU A 308 -10.52 -27.36 -30.96
CA LEU A 308 -9.80 -26.89 -32.13
C LEU A 308 -10.39 -27.62 -33.35
N PRO A 309 -10.91 -26.91 -34.37
CA PRO A 309 -11.31 -27.56 -35.59
C PRO A 309 -10.08 -28.23 -36.22
N ASN A 310 -10.26 -29.43 -36.81
CA ASN A 310 -9.20 -30.22 -37.46
C ASN A 310 -8.53 -29.54 -38.68
N THR A 311 -8.67 -28.23 -38.86
CA THR A 311 -8.22 -27.46 -40.04
C THR A 311 -7.03 -26.54 -39.80
N CYS A 312 -6.27 -26.72 -38.73
CA CYS A 312 -4.92 -26.14 -38.61
C CYS A 312 -3.88 -27.21 -38.27
N ALA A 313 -3.73 -28.19 -39.16
CA ALA A 313 -2.45 -28.85 -39.35
C ALA A 313 -1.64 -28.00 -40.34
N ILE A 314 -0.65 -27.27 -39.84
CA ILE A 314 0.54 -26.85 -40.60
C ILE A 314 1.74 -27.42 -39.85
#